data_AF-A0A967LR67-F1
#
_entry.id   AF-A0A967LR67-F1
#
_cell.length_a   1.000
_cell.length_b   1.000
_cell.length_c   1.000
_cell.angle_alpha   90.00
_cell.angle_beta   90.00
_cell.angle_gamma   90.00
#
_symmetry.space_group_name_H-M   'P 1'
#
loop_
_entity.id
_entity.type
_entity.pdbx_description
1 polymer ?
#
loop_
_entity_poly.entity_id
_entity_poly.type
_entity_poly.pdbx_seq_one_letter_code
_entity_poly.pdbx_strand_id
1 'polypeptide(L)'
;MAAVAVVVVLGVLAFSPWWAGGRVFAPLDLLDGFYQPWAGPSPRASAHNHFTSDAVTNFLVYRRIAEESFAEDGWIGWSDRTYGGRPEHANTMATYGDWTVQLHRYLGFWTAWHLGLLGQFLVAGLGMLVLLRSRGATPLVGALGAVAYGANSQFVLWIYHRWQLGAFAWVPWLVWSIGRYRAGRGWAWPLVPAFMALAFLGGNLQTCGFVALVIGAAWLGWAVRWSPRLRVDGRLTAHLAAWTALGVGLAAFTLVPEAFAYAETLEVGLDRGGIGYRHGPVQPLLSALLIPVQA
;
A
#
# COMPACT_ATOMS: atom_id res chain seq x y z
N MET A 1 -7.09 0.52 26.79
CA MET A 1 -5.69 0.19 27.13
C MET A 1 -5.36 -1.27 26.80
N ALA A 2 -6.02 -2.27 27.40
CA ALA A 2 -5.72 -3.69 27.13
C ALA A 2 -5.75 -4.08 25.64
N ALA A 3 -6.79 -3.70 24.88
CA ALA A 3 -6.89 -4.03 23.45
C ALA A 3 -5.77 -3.42 22.58
N VAL A 4 -5.33 -2.20 22.91
CA VAL A 4 -4.20 -1.55 22.22
C VAL A 4 -2.91 -2.30 22.54
N ALA A 5 -2.68 -2.63 23.81
CA ALA A 5 -1.53 -3.40 24.23
C ALA A 5 -1.47 -4.75 23.51
N VAL A 6 -2.59 -5.45 23.36
CA VAL A 6 -2.64 -6.72 22.59
C VAL A 6 -2.17 -6.53 21.15
N VAL A 7 -2.71 -5.54 20.42
CA VAL A 7 -2.32 -5.31 19.01
C VAL A 7 -0.83 -4.95 18.90
N VAL A 8 -0.34 -4.07 19.78
CA VAL A 8 1.06 -3.64 19.77
C VAL A 8 1.99 -4.79 20.14
N VAL A 9 1.72 -5.51 21.23
CA VAL A 9 2.54 -6.62 21.69
C VAL A 9 2.59 -7.72 20.63
N LEU A 10 1.45 -8.11 20.06
CA LEU A 10 1.43 -9.12 18.99
C LEU A 10 2.22 -8.66 17.76
N GLY A 11 2.06 -7.40 17.35
CA GLY A 11 2.82 -6.84 16.23
C GLY A 11 4.34 -6.86 16.48
N VAL A 12 4.78 -6.40 17.66
CA VAL A 12 6.21 -6.38 18.03
C VAL A 12 6.78 -7.80 18.17
N LEU A 13 6.02 -8.72 18.77
CA LEU A 13 6.42 -10.12 18.93
C LEU A 13 6.50 -10.85 17.58
N ALA A 14 5.61 -10.55 16.63
CA ALA A 14 5.69 -11.12 15.28
C ALA A 14 7.00 -10.77 14.57
N PHE A 15 7.58 -9.60 14.88
CA PHE A 15 8.87 -9.14 14.37
C PHE A 15 10.07 -9.52 15.26
N SER A 16 9.87 -10.33 16.31
CA SER A 16 10.96 -10.82 17.18
C SER A 16 12.08 -11.59 16.50
N PRO A 17 11.89 -12.32 15.38
CA PRO A 17 13.02 -12.92 14.67
C PRO A 17 14.07 -11.91 14.25
N TRP A 18 13.68 -10.65 14.01
CA TRP A 18 14.61 -9.58 13.69
C TRP A 18 15.34 -9.04 14.93
N TRP A 19 14.62 -8.49 15.91
CA TRP A 19 15.25 -7.79 17.03
C TRP A 19 15.81 -8.70 18.13
N ALA A 20 15.31 -9.94 18.27
CA ALA A 20 15.83 -10.94 19.20
C ALA A 20 16.66 -12.02 18.51
N GLY A 21 16.30 -12.37 17.28
CA GLY A 21 16.90 -13.50 16.55
C GLY A 21 18.06 -13.13 15.62
N GLY A 22 18.35 -11.83 15.42
CA GLY A 22 19.39 -11.37 14.49
C GLY A 22 19.09 -11.71 13.02
N ARG A 23 17.83 -12.05 12.68
CA ARG A 23 17.41 -12.38 11.33
C ARG A 23 16.96 -11.13 10.57
N VAL A 24 16.83 -11.26 9.27
CA VAL A 24 16.33 -10.20 8.40
C VAL A 24 15.01 -10.65 7.77
N PHE A 25 13.96 -9.84 7.89
CA PHE A 25 12.72 -10.02 7.12
C PHE A 25 12.93 -9.62 5.66
N ALA A 26 13.61 -10.45 4.88
CA ALA A 26 13.77 -10.31 3.45
C ALA A 26 13.84 -11.72 2.82
N PRO A 27 13.32 -11.93 1.61
CA PRO A 27 13.26 -13.25 0.99
C PRO A 27 14.58 -13.61 0.30
N LEU A 28 15.71 -13.45 1.03
CA LEU A 28 17.06 -13.67 0.50
C LEU A 28 17.37 -15.15 0.27
N ASP A 29 16.59 -16.05 0.86
CA ASP A 29 16.57 -17.48 0.56
C ASP A 29 16.22 -17.78 -0.90
N LEU A 30 15.50 -16.89 -1.58
CA LEU A 30 15.21 -17.03 -3.01
C LEU A 30 16.48 -16.96 -3.87
N LEU A 31 17.52 -16.22 -3.46
CA LEU A 31 18.78 -16.14 -4.19
C LEU A 31 19.49 -17.49 -4.24
N ASP A 32 19.42 -18.24 -3.14
CA ASP A 32 20.09 -19.52 -2.97
C ASP A 32 19.38 -20.67 -3.69
N GLY A 33 18.07 -20.55 -3.90
CA GLY A 33 17.25 -21.59 -4.54
C GLY A 33 16.90 -21.35 -6.02
N PHE A 34 16.79 -20.10 -6.46
CA PHE A 34 16.12 -19.78 -7.75
C PHE A 34 16.96 -18.93 -8.71
N TYR A 35 17.98 -18.20 -8.25
CA TYR A 35 18.68 -17.21 -9.07
C TYR A 35 20.14 -17.58 -9.32
N GLN A 36 20.47 -17.95 -10.56
CA GLN A 36 21.87 -18.08 -10.99
C GLN A 36 22.56 -16.70 -11.12
N PRO A 37 23.86 -16.56 -10.80
CA PRO A 37 24.81 -17.60 -10.35
C PRO A 37 24.84 -17.83 -8.83
N TRP A 38 23.94 -17.20 -8.07
CA TRP A 38 23.92 -17.31 -6.60
C TRP A 38 23.34 -18.63 -6.10
N ALA A 39 22.50 -19.28 -6.91
CA ALA A 39 21.91 -20.55 -6.58
C ALA A 39 23.00 -21.64 -6.55
N GLY A 40 23.23 -22.18 -5.35
CA GLY A 40 24.19 -23.26 -5.14
C GLY A 40 23.68 -24.60 -5.68
N PRO A 41 24.58 -25.59 -5.87
CA PRO A 41 24.19 -26.95 -6.28
C PRO A 41 23.32 -27.68 -5.26
N SER A 42 23.19 -27.15 -4.04
CA SER A 42 22.28 -27.63 -3.00
C SER A 42 21.76 -26.43 -2.21
N PRO A 43 20.50 -26.00 -2.43
CA PRO A 43 19.90 -24.89 -1.70
C PRO A 43 19.92 -25.17 -0.19
N ARG A 44 20.42 -24.21 0.59
CA ARG A 44 20.48 -24.25 2.06
C ARG A 44 19.10 -24.04 2.68
N ALA A 45 18.17 -23.43 1.95
CA ALA A 45 16.80 -23.21 2.37
C ALA A 45 15.81 -23.43 1.20
N SER A 46 14.64 -23.98 1.51
CA SER A 46 13.53 -24.07 0.56
C SER A 46 12.62 -22.87 0.77
N ALA A 47 12.40 -22.09 -0.30
CA ALA A 47 11.50 -20.95 -0.20
C ALA A 47 10.05 -21.41 -0.14
N HIS A 48 9.35 -20.97 0.92
CA HIS A 48 7.93 -21.27 1.09
C HIS A 48 7.03 -20.49 0.14
N ASN A 49 7.47 -19.31 -0.34
CA ASN A 49 6.70 -18.45 -1.24
C ASN A 49 7.60 -17.84 -2.34
N HIS A 50 7.77 -18.58 -3.45
CA HIS A 50 8.55 -18.13 -4.60
C HIS A 50 7.85 -17.04 -5.43
N PHE A 51 6.56 -16.77 -5.21
CA PHE A 51 5.85 -15.68 -5.92
C PHE A 51 6.35 -14.29 -5.55
N THR A 52 7.11 -14.16 -4.46
CA THR A 52 7.72 -12.89 -4.01
C THR A 52 9.15 -12.69 -4.52
N SER A 53 9.53 -13.36 -5.59
CA SER A 53 10.87 -13.31 -6.17
C SER A 53 11.29 -11.92 -6.63
N ASP A 54 10.33 -11.13 -7.13
CA ASP A 54 10.49 -9.71 -7.43
C ASP A 54 10.81 -8.84 -6.20
N ALA A 55 10.57 -9.31 -4.98
CA ALA A 55 11.02 -8.60 -3.78
C ALA A 55 12.54 -8.50 -3.70
N VAL A 56 13.26 -9.52 -4.16
CA VAL A 56 14.73 -9.49 -4.18
C VAL A 56 15.23 -8.68 -5.37
N THR A 57 14.67 -8.90 -6.56
CA THR A 57 15.17 -8.26 -7.78
C THR A 57 14.70 -6.82 -7.94
N ASN A 58 13.61 -6.42 -7.28
CA ASN A 58 13.02 -5.09 -7.40
C ASN A 58 12.87 -4.40 -6.03
N PHE A 59 12.04 -4.90 -5.09
CA PHE A 59 11.65 -4.06 -3.93
C PHE A 59 12.78 -3.77 -2.93
N LEU A 60 13.70 -4.71 -2.71
CA LEU A 60 14.92 -4.43 -1.95
C LEU A 60 15.81 -3.43 -2.70
N VAL A 61 15.94 -3.57 -4.01
CA VAL A 61 16.72 -2.66 -4.87
C VAL A 61 16.15 -1.24 -4.81
N TYR A 62 14.83 -1.08 -4.87
CA TYR A 62 14.17 0.22 -4.80
C TYR A 62 14.48 0.93 -3.49
N ARG A 63 14.40 0.19 -2.37
CA ARG A 63 14.76 0.75 -1.05
C ARG A 63 16.24 1.07 -0.95
N ARG A 64 17.10 0.31 -1.63
CA ARG A 64 18.54 0.54 -1.60
C ARG A 64 18.89 1.81 -2.39
N ILE A 65 18.28 1.98 -3.56
CA ILE A 65 18.34 3.22 -4.34
C ILE A 65 17.86 4.40 -3.48
N ALA A 66 16.73 4.28 -2.77
CA ALA A 66 16.24 5.34 -1.90
C ALA A 66 17.25 5.75 -0.82
N GLU A 67 17.84 4.79 -0.11
CA GLU A 67 18.87 5.05 0.90
C GLU A 67 20.06 5.82 0.32
N GLU A 68 20.60 5.35 -0.81
CA GLU A 68 21.78 5.94 -1.43
C GLU A 68 21.47 7.32 -2.00
N SER A 69 20.37 7.47 -2.76
CA SER A 69 19.94 8.76 -3.29
C SER A 69 19.64 9.79 -2.18
N PHE A 70 19.10 9.38 -1.04
CA PHE A 70 18.95 10.29 0.09
C PHE A 70 20.27 10.69 0.74
N ALA A 71 21.26 9.80 0.78
CA ALA A 71 22.57 10.10 1.32
C ALA A 71 23.41 10.99 0.39
N GLU A 72 23.31 10.78 -0.91
CA GLU A 72 24.11 11.46 -1.94
C GLU A 72 23.47 12.79 -2.37
N ASP A 73 22.20 12.75 -2.77
CA ASP A 73 21.52 13.90 -3.41
C ASP A 73 20.43 14.53 -2.53
N GLY A 74 20.05 13.87 -1.44
CA GLY A 74 18.91 14.27 -0.59
C GLY A 74 17.53 14.04 -1.23
N TRP A 75 17.48 13.52 -2.46
CA TRP A 75 16.27 13.28 -3.25
C TRP A 75 16.47 12.08 -4.20
N ILE A 76 15.39 11.40 -4.57
CA ILE A 76 15.42 10.23 -5.45
C ILE A 76 15.18 10.69 -6.89
N GLY A 77 16.21 10.74 -7.72
CA GLY A 77 16.12 11.23 -9.10
C GLY A 77 16.08 10.12 -10.14
N TRP A 78 17.23 9.95 -10.80
CA TRP A 78 17.52 8.91 -11.78
C TRP A 78 18.42 7.84 -11.14
N SER A 79 18.24 6.57 -11.51
CA SER A 79 19.15 5.50 -11.11
C SER A 79 19.59 4.73 -12.34
N ASP A 80 20.87 4.36 -12.41
CA ASP A 80 21.48 3.49 -13.42
C ASP A 80 21.47 2.00 -13.03
N ARG A 81 21.03 1.68 -11.81
CA ARG A 81 21.14 0.34 -11.20
C ARG A 81 20.18 -0.69 -11.76
N THR A 82 19.25 -0.29 -12.61
CA THR A 82 18.26 -1.19 -13.19
C THR A 82 18.07 -0.90 -14.67
N TYR A 83 18.25 -1.93 -15.51
CA TYR A 83 17.93 -1.92 -16.96
C TYR A 83 18.54 -0.76 -17.79
N GLY A 84 19.75 -0.31 -17.49
CA GLY A 84 20.40 0.79 -18.23
C GLY A 84 19.97 2.19 -17.79
N GLY A 85 19.14 2.25 -16.74
CA GLY A 85 18.75 3.44 -16.03
C GLY A 85 17.30 3.84 -16.27
N ARG A 86 16.69 4.45 -15.25
CA ARG A 86 15.28 4.87 -15.28
C ARG A 86 14.98 5.99 -14.28
N PRO A 87 13.91 6.79 -14.52
CA PRO A 87 13.50 7.84 -13.60
C PRO A 87 12.80 7.21 -12.37
N GLU A 88 13.55 7.04 -11.29
CA GLU A 88 13.05 6.35 -10.09
C GLU A 88 11.94 7.15 -9.38
N HIS A 89 12.01 8.48 -9.32
CA HIS A 89 10.92 9.28 -8.77
C HIS A 89 9.53 9.03 -9.38
N ALA A 90 9.47 8.52 -10.61
CA ALA A 90 8.23 8.19 -11.32
C ALA A 90 7.86 6.69 -11.25
N ASN A 91 8.64 5.88 -10.52
CA ASN A 91 8.44 4.45 -10.40
C ASN A 91 7.25 4.13 -9.48
N THR A 92 6.11 3.85 -10.09
CA THR A 92 4.84 3.58 -9.41
C THR A 92 4.91 2.43 -8.40
N MET A 93 5.81 1.48 -8.59
CA MET A 93 5.93 0.29 -7.73
C MET A 93 6.84 0.52 -6.52
N ALA A 94 7.69 1.56 -6.56
CA ALA A 94 8.64 1.84 -5.50
C ALA A 94 8.04 2.62 -4.32
N THR A 95 6.94 3.35 -4.55
CA THR A 95 6.21 4.11 -3.52
C THR A 95 7.14 5.06 -2.75
N TYR A 96 8.00 5.79 -3.46
CA TYR A 96 9.03 6.63 -2.84
C TYR A 96 8.47 7.75 -1.94
N GLY A 97 7.22 8.16 -2.17
CA GLY A 97 6.49 9.08 -1.31
C GLY A 97 6.09 8.51 0.05
N ASP A 98 6.11 7.18 0.24
CA ASP A 98 5.70 6.53 1.48
C ASP A 98 6.60 6.93 2.65
N TRP A 99 5.99 7.20 3.80
CA TRP A 99 6.70 7.58 5.03
C TRP A 99 7.73 6.52 5.45
N THR A 100 7.50 5.25 5.11
CA THR A 100 8.46 4.18 5.41
C THR A 100 9.72 4.26 4.56
N VAL A 101 9.64 4.83 3.36
CA VAL A 101 10.82 5.09 2.52
C VAL A 101 11.64 6.21 3.15
N GLN A 102 10.95 7.24 3.67
CA GLN A 102 11.61 8.39 4.29
C GLN A 102 12.45 8.01 5.53
N LEU A 103 12.19 6.85 6.16
CA LEU A 103 13.03 6.33 7.25
C LEU A 103 14.50 6.12 6.82
N HIS A 104 14.75 5.82 5.55
CA HIS A 104 16.11 5.62 5.03
C HIS A 104 16.95 6.92 5.00
N ARG A 105 16.33 8.09 5.21
CA ARG A 105 17.07 9.35 5.39
C ARG A 105 17.83 9.40 6.73
N TYR A 106 17.37 8.65 7.72
CA TYR A 106 17.79 8.81 9.12
C TYR A 106 18.34 7.52 9.73
N LEU A 107 18.01 6.37 9.16
CA LEU A 107 18.32 5.05 9.68
C LEU A 107 19.01 4.21 8.61
N GLY A 108 19.93 3.33 9.03
CA GLY A 108 20.56 2.38 8.12
C GLY A 108 19.55 1.42 7.50
N PHE A 109 19.87 0.90 6.31
CA PHE A 109 19.01 0.10 5.44
C PHE A 109 18.10 -0.88 6.17
N TRP A 110 18.67 -1.84 6.91
CA TRP A 110 17.91 -2.91 7.53
C TRP A 110 17.00 -2.37 8.63
N THR A 111 17.49 -1.46 9.47
CA THR A 111 16.68 -0.84 10.53
C THR A 111 15.48 -0.10 9.96
N ALA A 112 15.69 0.73 8.92
CA ALA A 112 14.61 1.44 8.23
C ALA A 112 13.61 0.46 7.58
N TRP A 113 14.12 -0.58 6.92
CA TRP A 113 13.32 -1.62 6.28
C TRP A 113 12.40 -2.34 7.28
N HIS A 114 12.96 -2.84 8.39
CA HIS A 114 12.23 -3.59 9.39
C HIS A 114 11.24 -2.72 10.17
N LEU A 115 11.66 -1.52 10.60
CA LEU A 115 10.76 -0.59 11.29
C LEU A 115 9.63 -0.11 10.37
N GLY A 116 9.91 0.10 9.09
CA GLY A 116 8.89 0.45 8.12
C GLY A 116 7.83 -0.65 8.01
N LEU A 117 8.23 -1.91 7.90
CA LEU A 117 7.29 -3.04 7.82
C LEU A 117 6.46 -3.16 9.10
N LEU A 118 7.13 -3.25 10.25
CA LEU A 118 6.46 -3.31 11.56
C LEU A 118 5.48 -2.15 11.73
N GLY A 119 5.92 -0.93 11.42
CA GLY A 119 5.14 0.27 11.57
C GLY A 119 3.88 0.28 10.69
N GLN A 120 3.96 -0.19 9.44
CA GLN A 120 2.76 -0.32 8.59
C GLN A 120 1.73 -1.31 9.16
N PHE A 121 2.17 -2.48 9.66
CA PHE A 121 1.26 -3.44 10.31
C PHE A 121 0.61 -2.83 11.56
N LEU A 122 1.37 -2.10 12.37
CA LEU A 122 0.84 -1.40 13.55
C LEU A 122 -0.15 -0.30 13.15
N VAL A 123 0.17 0.52 12.14
CA VAL A 123 -0.75 1.55 11.62
C VAL A 123 -2.05 0.91 11.14
N ALA A 124 -1.98 -0.17 10.36
CA ALA A 124 -3.16 -0.89 9.88
C ALA A 124 -4.02 -1.45 11.02
N GLY A 125 -3.40 -2.19 11.95
CA GLY A 125 -4.08 -2.82 13.08
C GLY A 125 -4.67 -1.79 14.05
N LEU A 126 -3.90 -0.77 14.44
CA LEU A 126 -4.37 0.28 15.34
C LEU A 126 -5.48 1.12 14.70
N GLY A 127 -5.37 1.42 13.40
CA GLY A 127 -6.42 2.11 12.67
C GLY A 127 -7.72 1.33 12.69
N MET A 128 -7.65 0.03 12.43
CA MET A 128 -8.82 -0.84 12.50
C MET A 128 -9.39 -0.94 13.92
N LEU A 129 -8.54 -1.03 14.95
CA LEU A 129 -8.99 -1.01 16.34
C LEU A 129 -9.76 0.27 16.66
N VAL A 130 -9.19 1.43 16.31
CA VAL A 130 -9.80 2.75 16.52
C VAL A 130 -11.13 2.85 15.76
N LEU A 131 -11.17 2.37 14.52
CA LEU A 131 -12.35 2.33 13.67
C LEU A 131 -13.48 1.50 14.31
N LEU A 132 -13.19 0.27 14.75
CA LEU A 132 -14.18 -0.62 15.36
C LEU A 132 -14.66 -0.10 16.72
N ARG A 133 -13.73 0.38 17.56
CA ARG A 133 -14.06 0.96 18.87
C ARG A 133 -14.93 2.21 18.73
N SER A 134 -14.73 3.01 17.69
CA SER A 134 -15.58 4.18 17.40
C SER A 134 -17.03 3.82 17.02
N ARG A 135 -17.28 2.56 16.62
CA ARG A 135 -18.61 2.03 16.30
C ARG A 135 -19.23 1.20 17.43
N GLY A 136 -18.64 1.26 18.63
CA GLY A 136 -19.19 0.58 19.80
C GLY A 136 -18.80 -0.90 19.93
N ALA A 137 -17.95 -1.45 19.06
CA ALA A 137 -17.46 -2.82 19.20
C ALA A 137 -16.72 -2.98 20.55
N THR A 138 -16.93 -4.09 21.26
CA THR A 138 -16.27 -4.33 22.56
C THR A 138 -14.74 -4.39 22.41
N PRO A 139 -13.95 -4.19 23.49
CA PRO A 139 -12.49 -4.25 23.40
C PRO A 139 -11.96 -5.54 22.78
N LEU A 140 -12.56 -6.69 23.12
CA LEU A 140 -12.18 -7.99 22.58
C LEU A 140 -12.46 -8.07 21.07
N VAL A 141 -13.69 -7.74 20.64
CA VAL A 141 -14.06 -7.76 19.22
C VAL A 141 -13.20 -6.78 18.41
N GLY A 142 -12.94 -5.60 18.96
CA GLY A 142 -12.04 -4.61 18.36
C GLY A 142 -10.62 -5.14 18.19
N ALA A 143 -10.06 -5.83 19.21
CA ALA A 143 -8.73 -6.41 19.13
C ALA A 143 -8.66 -7.55 18.10
N LEU A 144 -9.65 -8.45 18.10
CA LEU A 144 -9.73 -9.54 17.12
C LEU A 144 -9.84 -9.00 15.69
N GLY A 145 -10.70 -8.02 15.45
CA GLY A 145 -10.84 -7.39 14.13
C GLY A 145 -9.59 -6.61 13.70
N ALA A 146 -8.90 -5.96 14.65
CA ALA A 146 -7.63 -5.28 14.39
C ALA A 146 -6.51 -6.25 13.99
N VAL A 147 -6.38 -7.37 14.70
CA VAL A 147 -5.42 -8.43 14.36
C VAL A 147 -5.79 -9.09 13.04
N ALA A 148 -7.06 -9.41 12.82
CA ALA A 148 -7.54 -10.01 11.57
C ALA A 148 -7.28 -9.11 10.36
N TYR A 149 -7.47 -7.79 10.51
CA TYR A 149 -7.18 -6.83 9.45
C TYR A 149 -5.68 -6.65 9.25
N GLY A 150 -4.91 -6.44 10.32
CA GLY A 150 -3.46 -6.23 10.23
C GLY A 150 -2.74 -7.46 9.70
N ALA A 151 -3.12 -8.67 10.12
CA ALA A 151 -2.49 -9.93 9.73
C ALA A 151 -3.27 -10.69 8.66
N ASN A 152 -4.03 -10.00 7.81
CA ASN A 152 -4.76 -10.64 6.73
C ASN A 152 -3.80 -11.30 5.72
N SER A 153 -4.29 -12.31 4.99
CA SER A 153 -3.47 -13.07 4.03
C SER A 153 -2.85 -12.21 2.94
N GLN A 154 -3.55 -11.18 2.45
CA GLN A 154 -3.02 -10.29 1.42
C GLN A 154 -1.79 -9.53 1.93
N PHE A 155 -1.83 -8.99 3.14
CA PHE A 155 -0.69 -8.27 3.73
C PHE A 155 0.48 -9.19 4.07
N VAL A 156 0.19 -10.40 4.56
CA VAL A 156 1.24 -11.34 4.97
C VAL A 156 1.91 -12.00 3.76
N LEU A 157 1.14 -12.46 2.78
CA LEU A 157 1.69 -13.13 1.59
C LEU A 157 2.50 -12.17 0.71
N TRP A 158 2.07 -10.92 0.62
CA TRP A 158 2.67 -9.88 -0.22
C TRP A 158 3.41 -8.83 0.59
N ILE A 159 3.98 -9.23 1.74
CA ILE A 159 4.60 -8.31 2.71
C ILE A 159 5.67 -7.38 2.12
N TYR A 160 6.35 -7.83 1.06
CA TYR A 160 7.40 -7.07 0.36
C TYR A 160 6.87 -6.18 -0.77
N HIS A 161 5.65 -6.41 -1.23
CA HIS A 161 4.93 -5.64 -2.26
C HIS A 161 4.20 -4.49 -1.59
N ARG A 162 5.01 -3.55 -1.07
CA ARG A 162 4.58 -2.63 -0.02
C ARG A 162 3.49 -1.64 -0.43
N TRP A 163 3.18 -1.48 -1.72
CA TRP A 163 2.10 -0.57 -2.16
C TRP A 163 0.72 -0.95 -1.62
N GLN A 164 0.43 -2.25 -1.44
CA GLN A 164 -0.86 -2.67 -0.88
C GLN A 164 -0.92 -2.36 0.61
N LEU A 165 0.06 -2.87 1.37
CA LEU A 165 0.12 -2.64 2.81
C LEU A 165 0.24 -1.14 3.14
N GLY A 166 1.09 -0.41 2.42
CA GLY A 166 1.31 1.03 2.59
C GLY A 166 0.05 1.85 2.39
N ALA A 167 -0.70 1.60 1.32
CA ALA A 167 -1.95 2.30 1.07
C ALA A 167 -3.07 1.90 2.02
N PHE A 168 -3.31 0.59 2.16
CA PHE A 168 -4.45 0.09 2.93
C PHE A 168 -4.25 0.23 4.45
N ALA A 169 -3.02 0.35 4.96
CA ALA A 169 -2.80 0.66 6.37
C ALA A 169 -3.50 1.96 6.82
N TRP A 170 -3.67 2.92 5.91
CA TRP A 170 -4.32 4.20 6.19
C TRP A 170 -5.83 4.20 6.00
N VAL A 171 -6.40 3.21 5.30
CA VAL A 171 -7.84 3.15 5.00
C VAL A 171 -8.72 3.13 6.26
N PRO A 172 -8.41 2.37 7.33
CA PRO A 172 -9.22 2.44 8.54
C PRO A 172 -9.23 3.82 9.20
N TRP A 173 -8.09 4.52 9.19
CA TRP A 173 -7.97 5.89 9.71
C TRP A 173 -8.78 6.88 8.87
N LEU A 174 -8.74 6.71 7.55
CA LEU A 174 -9.53 7.49 6.61
C LEU A 174 -11.03 7.32 6.85
N VAL A 175 -11.53 6.09 6.88
CA VAL A 175 -12.95 5.80 7.14
C VAL A 175 -13.37 6.29 8.53
N TRP A 176 -12.49 6.15 9.53
CA TRP A 176 -12.73 6.64 10.88
C TRP A 176 -12.86 8.16 10.92
N SER A 177 -11.94 8.89 10.30
CA SER A 177 -11.94 10.36 10.27
C SER A 177 -13.19 10.92 9.59
N ILE A 178 -13.63 10.32 8.47
CA ILE A 178 -14.91 10.68 7.84
C ILE A 178 -16.07 10.43 8.80
N GLY A 179 -16.10 9.27 9.46
CA GLY A 179 -17.10 8.95 10.48
C GLY A 179 -17.15 9.96 11.63
N ARG A 180 -15.99 10.41 12.12
CA ARG A 180 -15.90 11.45 13.16
C ARG A 180 -16.44 12.78 12.69
N TYR A 181 -16.06 13.21 11.48
CA TYR A 181 -16.57 14.44 10.89
C TYR A 181 -18.10 14.42 10.79
N ARG A 182 -18.66 13.32 10.30
CA ARG A 182 -20.12 13.13 10.18
C ARG A 182 -20.84 13.11 11.53
N ALA A 183 -20.17 12.67 12.60
CA ALA A 183 -20.67 12.77 13.97
C ALA A 183 -20.54 14.19 14.56
N GLY A 184 -20.35 15.22 13.73
CA GLY A 184 -20.25 16.62 14.14
C GLY A 184 -18.87 17.03 14.66
N ARG A 185 -17.85 16.18 14.56
CA ARG A 185 -16.50 16.49 15.04
C ARG A 185 -15.69 17.19 13.96
N GLY A 186 -15.83 18.51 13.85
CA GLY A 186 -15.17 19.33 12.82
C GLY A 186 -13.64 19.19 12.76
N TRP A 187 -12.98 18.91 13.89
CA TRP A 187 -11.51 18.67 13.94
C TRP A 187 -11.06 17.48 13.10
N ALA A 188 -11.96 16.55 12.76
CA ALA A 188 -11.63 15.40 11.93
C ALA A 188 -11.58 15.75 10.43
N TRP A 189 -12.09 16.92 10.02
CA TRP A 189 -12.09 17.36 8.63
C TRP A 189 -10.69 17.36 8.00
N PRO A 190 -9.64 17.97 8.59
CA PRO A 190 -8.30 17.95 7.98
C PRO A 190 -7.62 16.58 8.02
N LEU A 191 -8.10 15.65 8.86
CA LEU A 191 -7.53 14.30 8.92
C LEU A 191 -7.91 13.45 7.71
N VAL A 192 -9.07 13.71 7.09
CA VAL A 192 -9.52 12.98 5.90
C VAL A 192 -8.52 13.14 4.74
N PRO A 193 -8.19 14.36 4.25
CA PRO A 193 -7.23 14.52 3.18
C PRO A 193 -5.81 14.10 3.60
N ALA A 194 -5.44 14.24 4.88
CA ALA A 194 -4.14 13.79 5.37
C ALA A 194 -3.96 12.26 5.29
N PHE A 195 -4.92 11.49 5.81
CA PHE A 195 -4.86 10.02 5.70
C PHE A 195 -5.07 9.54 4.27
N MET A 196 -5.83 10.26 3.45
CA MET A 196 -5.96 9.96 2.03
C MET A 196 -4.63 10.18 1.29
N ALA A 197 -3.94 11.28 1.55
CA ALA A 197 -2.61 11.54 0.98
C ALA A 197 -1.62 10.46 1.41
N LEU A 198 -1.59 10.07 2.68
CA LEU A 198 -0.73 8.98 3.17
C LEU A 198 -1.07 7.63 2.52
N ALA A 199 -2.36 7.36 2.27
CA ALA A 199 -2.78 6.17 1.53
C ALA A 199 -2.28 6.19 0.08
N PHE A 200 -2.33 7.36 -0.58
CA PHE A 200 -1.85 7.50 -1.96
C PHE A 200 -0.32 7.44 -2.05
N LEU A 201 0.40 8.11 -1.16
CA LEU A 201 1.86 8.06 -1.09
C LEU A 201 2.38 6.65 -0.79
N GLY A 202 1.62 5.87 -0.02
CA GLY A 202 1.91 4.47 0.30
C GLY A 202 1.49 3.46 -0.77
N GLY A 203 0.89 3.90 -1.89
CA GLY A 203 0.33 3.04 -2.93
C GLY A 203 0.84 3.36 -4.32
N ASN A 204 0.64 2.43 -5.26
CA ASN A 204 0.81 2.69 -6.68
C ASN A 204 -0.50 3.23 -7.30
N LEU A 205 -0.47 3.67 -8.56
CA LEU A 205 -1.67 4.19 -9.26
C LEU A 205 -2.88 3.25 -9.19
N GLN A 206 -2.67 1.94 -9.37
CA GLN A 206 -3.72 0.93 -9.28
C GLN A 206 -4.34 0.86 -7.88
N THR A 207 -3.49 0.89 -6.85
CA THR A 207 -3.91 0.81 -5.45
C THR A 207 -4.60 2.08 -5.00
N CYS A 208 -4.17 3.24 -5.49
CA CYS A 208 -4.90 4.50 -5.33
C CYS A 208 -6.33 4.39 -5.89
N GLY A 209 -6.50 3.74 -7.04
CA GLY A 209 -7.80 3.41 -7.60
C GLY A 209 -8.66 2.54 -6.66
N PHE A 210 -8.08 1.53 -6.01
CA PHE A 210 -8.79 0.72 -5.03
C PHE A 210 -9.15 1.50 -3.75
N VAL A 211 -8.27 2.37 -3.27
CA VAL A 211 -8.59 3.28 -2.15
C VAL A 211 -9.77 4.18 -2.52
N ALA A 212 -9.77 4.75 -3.73
CA ALA A 212 -10.89 5.53 -4.25
C ALA A 212 -12.18 4.70 -4.35
N LEU A 213 -12.11 3.43 -4.75
CA LEU A 213 -13.26 2.52 -4.77
C LEU A 213 -13.83 2.30 -3.36
N VAL A 214 -12.98 2.06 -2.35
CA VAL A 214 -13.41 1.89 -0.96
C VAL A 214 -14.09 3.16 -0.43
N ILE A 215 -13.52 4.33 -0.71
CA ILE A 215 -14.09 5.63 -0.35
C ILE A 215 -15.43 5.82 -1.05
N GLY A 216 -15.52 5.50 -2.34
CA GLY A 216 -16.74 5.56 -3.13
C GLY A 216 -17.83 4.64 -2.60
N ALA A 217 -17.49 3.40 -2.21
CA ALA A 217 -18.42 2.47 -1.58
C ALA A 217 -18.89 2.97 -0.21
N ALA A 218 -17.98 3.50 0.61
CA ALA A 218 -18.34 4.11 1.89
C ALA A 218 -19.27 5.32 1.69
N TRP A 219 -18.96 6.18 0.72
CA TRP A 219 -19.81 7.30 0.33
C TRP A 219 -21.19 6.84 -0.14
N LEU A 220 -21.28 5.82 -1.00
CA LEU A 220 -22.56 5.27 -1.45
C LEU A 220 -23.40 4.81 -0.26
N GLY A 221 -22.82 4.07 0.68
CA GLY A 221 -23.51 3.61 1.89
C GLY A 221 -23.95 4.74 2.84
N TRP A 222 -23.42 5.95 2.67
CA TRP A 222 -23.61 7.08 3.57
C TRP A 222 -24.43 8.21 3.00
N ALA A 223 -24.25 8.50 1.73
CA ALA A 223 -24.84 9.60 0.99
C ALA A 223 -26.13 9.18 0.29
N VAL A 224 -26.27 7.90 -0.07
CA VAL A 224 -27.47 7.38 -0.73
C VAL A 224 -28.42 6.83 0.32
N ARG A 225 -29.55 7.52 0.52
CA ARG A 225 -30.68 6.94 1.27
C ARG A 225 -31.58 6.21 0.30
N TRP A 226 -31.69 4.91 0.49
CA TRP A 226 -32.63 4.06 -0.24
C TRP A 226 -34.05 4.39 0.22
N SER A 227 -34.73 5.24 -0.55
CA SER A 227 -36.12 5.61 -0.40
C SER A 227 -36.80 5.53 -1.78
N PRO A 228 -38.15 5.64 -1.89
CA PRO A 228 -38.85 5.58 -3.18
C PRO A 228 -38.34 6.59 -4.22
N ARG A 229 -37.62 7.62 -3.79
CA ARG A 229 -36.80 8.49 -4.64
C ARG A 229 -35.36 8.43 -4.15
N LEU A 230 -34.41 8.17 -5.04
CA LEU A 230 -32.98 8.23 -4.71
C LEU A 230 -32.65 9.65 -4.23
N ARG A 231 -32.18 9.78 -2.99
CA ARG A 231 -31.73 11.07 -2.43
C ARG A 231 -30.25 10.96 -2.09
N VAL A 232 -29.48 11.91 -2.62
CA VAL A 232 -28.04 12.03 -2.40
C VAL A 232 -27.78 13.22 -1.47
N ASP A 233 -26.95 13.02 -0.45
CA ASP A 233 -26.44 14.09 0.39
C ASP A 233 -25.41 14.94 -0.36
N GLY A 234 -25.86 16.01 -1.02
CA GLY A 234 -25.00 16.90 -1.80
C GLY A 234 -23.89 17.57 -0.98
N ARG A 235 -24.12 17.81 0.32
CA ARG A 235 -23.09 18.39 1.19
C ARG A 235 -21.96 17.40 1.40
N LEU A 236 -22.27 16.15 1.75
CA LEU A 236 -21.25 15.12 1.92
C LEU A 236 -20.47 14.87 0.62
N THR A 237 -21.15 14.87 -0.53
CA THR A 237 -20.51 14.75 -1.84
C THR A 237 -19.53 15.89 -2.11
N ALA A 238 -19.91 17.14 -1.83
CA ALA A 238 -19.03 18.30 -2.00
C ALA A 238 -17.80 18.23 -1.07
N HIS A 239 -17.98 17.78 0.19
CA HIS A 239 -16.87 17.57 1.11
C HIS A 239 -15.93 16.47 0.63
N LEU A 240 -16.49 15.38 0.10
CA LEU A 240 -15.68 14.30 -0.44
C LEU A 240 -14.85 14.77 -1.63
N ALA A 241 -15.44 15.52 -2.55
CA ALA A 241 -14.71 16.12 -3.67
C ALA A 241 -13.57 17.03 -3.18
N ALA A 242 -13.83 17.87 -2.18
CA ALA A 242 -12.82 18.74 -1.59
C ALA A 242 -11.69 17.94 -0.89
N TRP A 243 -12.03 16.93 -0.10
CA TRP A 243 -11.05 16.06 0.55
C TRP A 243 -10.22 15.27 -0.47
N THR A 244 -10.83 14.78 -1.53
CA THR A 244 -10.11 14.09 -2.61
C THR A 244 -9.16 15.04 -3.32
N ALA A 245 -9.61 16.25 -3.70
CA ALA A 245 -8.75 17.25 -4.33
C ALA A 245 -7.55 17.62 -3.44
N LEU A 246 -7.77 17.79 -2.14
CA LEU A 246 -6.70 18.07 -1.19
C LEU A 246 -5.77 16.87 -0.96
N GLY A 247 -6.32 15.66 -0.83
CA GLY A 247 -5.52 14.44 -0.68
C GLY A 247 -4.63 14.17 -1.89
N VAL A 248 -5.18 14.31 -3.10
CA VAL A 248 -4.42 14.24 -4.35
C VAL A 248 -3.40 15.37 -4.42
N GLY A 249 -3.77 16.61 -4.07
CA GLY A 249 -2.85 17.75 -4.04
C GLY A 249 -1.66 17.54 -3.12
N LEU A 250 -1.88 16.98 -1.92
CA LEU A 250 -0.81 16.65 -0.97
C LEU A 250 0.10 15.51 -1.45
N ALA A 251 -0.43 14.57 -2.25
CA ALA A 251 0.33 13.46 -2.83
C ALA A 251 0.85 13.76 -4.26
N ALA A 252 0.57 14.95 -4.80
CA ALA A 252 0.78 15.27 -6.21
C ALA A 252 2.25 15.15 -6.64
N PHE A 253 3.19 15.47 -5.75
CA PHE A 253 4.62 15.37 -6.05
C PHE A 253 5.08 13.93 -6.37
N THR A 254 4.32 12.92 -5.94
CA THR A 254 4.53 11.50 -6.30
C THR A 254 3.60 11.10 -7.44
N LEU A 255 2.30 11.40 -7.33
CA LEU A 255 1.30 10.93 -8.30
C LEU A 255 1.45 11.54 -9.70
N VAL A 256 1.90 12.78 -9.82
CA VAL A 256 2.01 13.46 -11.12
C VAL A 256 3.14 12.85 -11.97
N PRO A 257 4.38 12.68 -11.48
CA PRO A 257 5.41 11.96 -12.22
C PRO A 257 5.01 10.54 -12.60
N GLU A 258 4.39 9.81 -11.67
CA GLU A 258 3.88 8.45 -11.92
C GLU A 258 2.84 8.40 -13.05
N ALA A 259 1.91 9.37 -13.07
CA ALA A 259 0.89 9.46 -14.11
C ALA A 259 1.50 9.80 -15.48
N PHE A 260 2.50 10.68 -15.54
CA PHE A 260 3.22 10.98 -16.77
C PHE A 260 3.99 9.76 -17.29
N ALA A 261 4.77 9.10 -16.42
CA ALA A 261 5.49 7.89 -16.81
C ALA A 261 4.55 6.78 -17.29
N TYR A 262 3.38 6.65 -16.67
CA TYR A 262 2.35 5.72 -17.14
C TYR A 262 1.81 6.12 -18.52
N ALA A 263 1.50 7.39 -18.76
CA ALA A 263 1.05 7.86 -20.06
C ALA A 263 2.09 7.64 -21.17
N GLU A 264 3.36 7.97 -20.92
CA GLU A 264 4.47 7.74 -21.84
C GLU A 264 4.64 6.25 -22.16
N THR A 265 4.51 5.39 -21.15
CA THR A 265 4.54 3.93 -21.31
C THR A 265 3.45 3.44 -22.27
N LEU A 266 2.23 4.01 -22.18
CA LEU A 266 1.15 3.69 -23.11
C LEU A 266 1.42 4.21 -24.53
N GLU A 267 2.01 5.39 -24.68
CA GLU A 267 2.33 5.99 -25.98
C GLU A 267 3.35 5.16 -26.77
N VAL A 268 4.32 4.55 -26.10
CA VAL A 268 5.29 3.64 -26.73
C VAL A 268 4.76 2.22 -26.98
N GLY A 269 3.47 1.99 -26.73
CA GLY A 269 2.79 0.73 -27.05
C GLY A 269 2.94 -0.37 -26.00
N LEU A 270 3.40 -0.04 -24.79
CA LEU A 270 3.39 -0.96 -23.65
C LEU A 270 2.00 -0.95 -23.01
N ASP A 271 1.04 -1.60 -23.68
CA ASP A 271 -0.39 -1.62 -23.34
C ASP A 271 -0.75 -2.56 -22.18
N ARG A 272 0.23 -3.26 -21.59
CA ARG A 272 0.04 -4.11 -20.40
C ARG A 272 -0.36 -3.24 -19.20
N GLY A 273 -1.66 -3.22 -18.90
CA GLY A 273 -2.24 -2.41 -17.83
C GLY A 273 -2.90 -1.11 -18.29
N GLY A 274 -3.07 -0.92 -19.61
CA GLY A 274 -3.81 0.20 -20.18
C GLY A 274 -5.27 0.27 -19.72
N ILE A 275 -5.88 1.46 -19.81
CA ILE A 275 -7.29 1.64 -19.48
C ILE A 275 -8.15 1.04 -20.59
N GLY A 276 -9.01 0.10 -20.21
CA GLY A 276 -9.94 -0.56 -21.12
C GLY A 276 -9.31 -1.77 -21.81
N TYR A 277 -10.05 -2.28 -22.80
CA TYR A 277 -9.69 -3.48 -23.53
C TYR A 277 -9.50 -3.12 -24.99
N ARG A 278 -8.37 -3.52 -25.59
CA ARG A 278 -8.02 -3.22 -26.98
C ARG A 278 -9.10 -3.61 -27.98
N HIS A 279 -9.85 -4.67 -27.67
CA HIS A 279 -10.95 -5.22 -28.47
C HIS A 279 -12.33 -4.91 -27.88
N GLY A 280 -12.42 -3.89 -27.02
CA GLY A 280 -13.67 -3.42 -26.44
C GLY A 280 -14.14 -4.22 -25.21
N PRO A 281 -15.28 -3.81 -24.62
CA PRO A 281 -15.72 -4.26 -23.29
C PRO A 281 -16.07 -5.75 -23.20
N VAL A 282 -16.26 -6.43 -24.34
CA VAL A 282 -16.57 -7.87 -24.39
C VAL A 282 -15.29 -8.72 -24.39
N GLN A 283 -14.11 -8.11 -24.61
CA GLN A 283 -12.83 -8.81 -24.64
C GLN A 283 -12.59 -9.72 -23.42
N PRO A 284 -12.95 -9.37 -22.16
CA PRO A 284 -12.72 -10.25 -21.01
C PRO A 284 -13.54 -11.53 -21.09
N LEU A 285 -14.80 -11.41 -21.53
CA LEU A 285 -15.71 -12.54 -21.68
C LEU A 285 -15.20 -13.48 -22.78
N LEU A 286 -14.77 -12.91 -23.91
CA LEU A 286 -14.19 -13.68 -25.02
C LEU A 286 -12.86 -14.31 -24.61
N SER A 287 -12.00 -13.58 -23.91
CA SER A 287 -10.72 -14.08 -23.41
C SER A 287 -10.95 -15.23 -22.43
N ALA A 288 -11.94 -15.13 -21.54
CA ALA A 288 -12.26 -16.18 -20.57
C ALA A 288 -12.65 -17.50 -21.24
N LEU A 289 -13.34 -17.45 -22.37
CA LEU A 289 -13.68 -18.63 -23.18
C LEU A 289 -12.46 -19.24 -23.89
N LEU A 290 -11.42 -18.43 -24.12
CA LEU A 290 -10.18 -18.84 -24.79
C LEU A 290 -9.11 -19.32 -23.81
N ILE A 291 -9.18 -18.97 -22.52
CA ILE A 291 -8.23 -19.41 -21.47
C ILE A 291 -8.03 -20.94 -21.47
N PRO A 292 -9.08 -21.79 -21.56
CA PRO A 292 -8.90 -23.25 -21.58
C PRO A 292 -8.14 -23.78 -22.80
N VAL A 293 -8.05 -22.99 -23.88
CA VAL A 293 -7.38 -23.33 -25.14
C VAL A 293 -5.94 -22.80 -25.19
N GLN A 294 -5.58 -21.94 -24.24
CA GLN A 294 -4.23 -21.37 -24.11
C GLN A 294 -3.30 -22.20 -23.20
N ALA A 295 -3.82 -23.29 -22.61
CA ALA A 295 -3.08 -24.19 -21.73
C ALA A 295 -2.45 -25.36 -22.49
#